data_AF-A0A2N9AZS0-F1
#
_entry.id   AF-A0A2N9AZS0-F1
#
_cell.length_a   1.000
_cell.length_b   1.000
_cell.length_c   1.000
_cell.angle_alpha   90.00
_cell.angle_beta   90.00
_cell.angle_gamma   90.00
#
_symmetry.space_group_name_H-M   'P 1'
#
loop_
_entity.id
_entity.type
_entity.pdbx_description
1 polymer ?
#
loop_
_entity_poly.entity_id
_entity_poly.type
_entity_poly.pdbx_seq_one_letter_code
_entity_poly.pdbx_strand_id
1 'polypeptide(L)'
;MANGVYHTGYDIEINLSREDLGNPEYDGLLGEITRSVGERPRHLLQCLKDRRGGQCHCALDGKSPWMFVRRQRRGDKVVWVAAHLPLTHVAAPQESDKHKAMKERIARTAARHGLNVQTEARSDDGRVITDVLVTGAGGRIGWEAQYSPITANTVRRRSQRARERNIAPLWVTADVTSDLTVHPGPASTTCPGSASSLRLP
;
A
#
# COMPACT_ATOMS: atom_id res chain seq x y z
N MET A 1 -22.92 -5.11 -1.75
CA MET A 1 -22.18 -5.78 -2.85
C MET A 1 -22.21 -7.26 -2.57
N ALA A 2 -22.69 -8.06 -3.53
CA ALA A 2 -22.71 -9.51 -3.41
C ALA A 2 -21.29 -10.01 -3.11
N ASN A 3 -21.13 -10.78 -2.05
CA ASN A 3 -19.86 -11.35 -1.61
C ASN A 3 -19.52 -12.55 -2.51
N GLY A 4 -19.30 -12.27 -3.80
CA GLY A 4 -19.13 -13.29 -4.81
C GLY A 4 -17.88 -13.11 -5.65
N VAL A 5 -17.40 -14.21 -6.18
CA VAL A 5 -16.23 -14.29 -7.07
C VAL A 5 -16.56 -15.17 -8.26
N TYR A 6 -15.88 -14.95 -9.36
CA TYR A 6 -15.95 -15.82 -10.52
C TYR A 6 -14.84 -16.86 -10.46
N HIS A 7 -15.16 -18.12 -10.68
CA HIS A 7 -14.19 -19.20 -10.77
C HIS A 7 -13.86 -19.48 -12.23
N THR A 8 -12.64 -19.19 -12.66
CA THR A 8 -12.25 -19.26 -14.08
C THR A 8 -12.02 -20.69 -14.58
N GLY A 9 -11.70 -21.63 -13.69
CA GLY A 9 -11.52 -23.04 -14.07
C GLY A 9 -12.83 -23.73 -14.43
N TYR A 10 -13.80 -23.69 -13.51
CA TYR A 10 -15.15 -24.24 -13.70
C TYR A 10 -16.13 -23.30 -14.40
N ASP A 11 -15.76 -22.05 -14.68
CA ASP A 11 -16.59 -21.03 -15.34
C ASP A 11 -17.89 -20.67 -14.57
N ILE A 12 -17.89 -20.80 -13.24
CA ILE A 12 -19.05 -20.60 -12.35
C ILE A 12 -18.96 -19.33 -11.48
N GLU A 13 -20.11 -18.80 -11.05
CA GLU A 13 -20.20 -17.76 -10.03
C GLU A 13 -20.29 -18.39 -8.62
N ILE A 14 -19.41 -17.96 -7.72
CA ILE A 14 -19.36 -18.42 -6.34
C ILE A 14 -19.94 -17.36 -5.43
N ASN A 15 -20.91 -17.74 -4.59
CA ASN A 15 -21.51 -16.87 -3.58
C ASN A 15 -21.02 -17.24 -2.17
N LEU A 16 -20.04 -16.48 -1.66
CA LEU A 16 -19.41 -16.72 -0.35
C LEU A 16 -20.35 -16.48 0.85
N SER A 17 -21.57 -15.99 0.61
CA SER A 17 -22.59 -15.85 1.65
C SER A 17 -23.48 -17.09 1.80
N ARG A 18 -23.38 -18.08 0.89
CA ARG A 18 -24.09 -19.35 0.99
C ARG A 18 -23.16 -20.46 1.48
N GLU A 19 -23.70 -21.41 2.22
CA GLU A 19 -22.92 -22.55 2.74
C GLU A 19 -22.40 -23.46 1.62
N ASP A 20 -23.23 -23.70 0.61
CA ASP A 20 -22.92 -24.45 -0.62
C ASP A 20 -22.20 -23.60 -1.67
N LEU A 21 -21.84 -22.36 -1.33
CA LEU A 21 -21.26 -21.38 -2.25
C LEU A 21 -22.11 -21.09 -3.50
N GLY A 22 -23.39 -21.48 -3.49
CA GLY A 22 -24.28 -21.44 -4.65
C GLY A 22 -23.99 -22.48 -5.74
N ASN A 23 -23.18 -23.50 -5.44
CA ASN A 23 -22.72 -24.52 -6.39
C ASN A 23 -22.71 -25.90 -5.70
N PRO A 24 -23.88 -26.45 -5.33
CA PRO A 24 -24.01 -27.68 -4.55
C PRO A 24 -23.43 -28.93 -5.23
N GLU A 25 -23.25 -28.90 -6.55
CA GLU A 25 -22.68 -29.99 -7.35
C GLU A 25 -21.14 -30.05 -7.30
N TYR A 26 -20.48 -29.07 -6.68
CA TYR A 26 -19.02 -29.00 -6.59
C TYR A 26 -18.53 -29.25 -5.16
N ASP A 27 -18.30 -30.53 -4.85
CA ASP A 27 -17.70 -30.95 -3.58
C ASP A 27 -16.27 -30.41 -3.43
N GLY A 28 -15.94 -29.94 -2.22
CA GLY A 28 -14.60 -29.45 -1.89
C GLY A 28 -14.25 -28.05 -2.44
N LEU A 29 -15.18 -27.38 -3.12
CA LEU A 29 -14.96 -26.06 -3.72
C LEU A 29 -14.44 -25.03 -2.71
N LEU A 30 -14.95 -25.04 -1.47
CA LEU A 30 -14.47 -24.15 -0.42
C LEU A 30 -12.97 -24.37 -0.12
N GLY A 31 -12.51 -25.61 -0.08
CA GLY A 31 -11.11 -25.95 0.15
C GLY A 31 -10.22 -25.49 -1.00
N GLU A 32 -10.71 -25.59 -2.24
CA GLU A 32 -9.99 -25.14 -3.44
C GLU A 32 -9.82 -23.62 -3.45
N ILE A 33 -10.90 -22.87 -3.27
CA ILE A 33 -10.87 -21.40 -3.38
C ILE A 33 -10.16 -20.71 -2.20
N THR A 34 -10.02 -21.40 -1.08
CA THR A 34 -9.31 -20.91 0.12
C THR A 34 -7.85 -21.33 0.18
N ARG A 35 -7.40 -22.19 -0.75
CA ARG A 35 -5.99 -22.56 -0.88
C ARG A 35 -5.12 -21.32 -1.11
N SER A 36 -3.91 -21.35 -0.56
CA SER A 36 -2.95 -20.25 -0.68
C SER A 36 -2.73 -19.91 -2.15
N VAL A 37 -2.57 -18.62 -2.46
CA VAL A 37 -2.32 -18.11 -3.82
C VAL A 37 -1.02 -18.68 -4.41
N GLY A 38 -0.07 -19.13 -3.57
CA GLY A 38 1.16 -19.80 -4.02
C GLY A 38 0.98 -21.27 -4.42
N GLU A 39 -0.15 -21.89 -4.07
CA GLU A 39 -0.42 -23.32 -4.26
C GLU A 39 -1.58 -23.56 -5.25
N ARG A 40 -2.08 -22.51 -5.89
CA ARG A 40 -3.15 -22.55 -6.90
C ARG A 40 -2.87 -21.55 -8.03
N PRO A 41 -3.50 -21.70 -9.21
CA PRO A 41 -3.39 -20.71 -10.27
C PRO A 41 -3.83 -19.32 -9.78
N ARG A 42 -3.00 -18.29 -10.00
CA ARG A 42 -3.30 -16.91 -9.56
C ARG A 42 -4.57 -16.34 -10.19
N HIS A 43 -4.90 -16.80 -11.40
CA HIS A 43 -6.07 -16.38 -12.17
C HIS A 43 -7.34 -17.21 -11.88
N LEU A 44 -7.30 -18.14 -10.92
CA LEU A 44 -8.42 -19.03 -10.61
C LEU A 44 -9.69 -18.27 -10.20
N LEU A 45 -9.53 -17.15 -9.50
CA LEU A 45 -10.66 -16.35 -9.03
C LEU A 45 -10.59 -14.94 -9.62
N GLN A 46 -11.69 -14.47 -10.20
CA GLN A 46 -11.81 -13.15 -10.81
C GLN A 46 -12.96 -12.35 -10.17
N CYS A 47 -12.84 -11.03 -10.16
CA CYS A 47 -13.91 -10.12 -9.76
C CYS A 47 -15.11 -10.23 -10.70
N LEU A 48 -16.31 -10.48 -10.14
CA LEU A 48 -17.56 -10.56 -10.91
C LEU A 48 -17.85 -9.26 -11.67
N LYS A 49 -17.56 -8.10 -11.08
CA LYS A 49 -17.82 -6.81 -11.73
C LYS A 49 -16.93 -6.62 -12.96
N ASP A 50 -15.66 -6.97 -12.84
CA ASP A 50 -14.69 -6.94 -13.93
C ASP A 50 -15.06 -7.93 -15.05
N ARG A 51 -15.38 -9.18 -14.71
CA ARG A 51 -15.82 -10.21 -15.65
C ARG A 51 -17.03 -9.77 -16.49
N ARG A 52 -17.96 -9.03 -15.88
CA ARG A 52 -19.17 -8.50 -16.55
C ARG A 52 -18.90 -7.22 -17.36
N GLY A 53 -17.63 -6.84 -17.56
CA GLY A 53 -17.24 -5.63 -18.29
C GLY A 53 -17.42 -4.33 -17.49
N GLY A 54 -17.70 -4.42 -16.20
CA GLY A 54 -17.84 -3.27 -15.31
C GLY A 54 -16.53 -2.85 -14.65
N GLN A 55 -16.35 -1.55 -14.42
CA GLN A 55 -15.17 -1.07 -13.68
C GLN A 55 -15.34 -1.29 -12.17
N CYS A 56 -14.54 -2.19 -11.59
CA CYS A 56 -14.41 -2.30 -10.14
C CYS A 56 -13.64 -1.09 -9.60
N HIS A 57 -14.11 -0.49 -8.50
CA HIS A 57 -13.40 0.62 -7.86
C HIS A 57 -11.98 0.19 -7.42
N CYS A 58 -11.79 -1.09 -7.10
CA CYS A 58 -10.47 -1.65 -6.80
C CYS A 58 -9.54 -1.73 -8.03
N ALA A 59 -10.07 -1.82 -9.25
CA ALA A 59 -9.28 -1.77 -10.47
C ALA A 59 -8.75 -0.35 -10.74
N LEU A 60 -9.49 0.68 -10.29
CA LEU A 60 -9.05 2.08 -10.34
C LEU A 60 -7.93 2.38 -9.33
N ASP A 61 -7.87 1.64 -8.21
CA ASP A 61 -6.79 1.73 -7.20
C ASP A 61 -5.52 0.92 -7.56
N GLY A 62 -5.32 0.53 -8.82
CA GLY A 62 -4.17 -0.29 -9.21
C GLY A 62 -4.17 -1.69 -8.54
N LYS A 63 -5.31 -2.37 -8.46
CA LYS A 63 -5.39 -3.80 -8.08
C LYS A 63 -5.81 -4.67 -9.26
N SER A 64 -5.25 -5.87 -9.35
CA SER A 64 -5.53 -6.80 -10.46
C SER A 64 -6.97 -7.30 -10.39
N PRO A 65 -7.61 -7.71 -11.50
CA PRO A 65 -8.95 -8.29 -11.48
C PRO A 65 -9.03 -9.64 -10.75
N TRP A 66 -7.88 -10.26 -10.51
CA TRP A 66 -7.74 -11.54 -9.83
C TRP A 66 -7.97 -11.42 -8.33
N MET A 67 -8.47 -12.47 -7.69
CA MET A 67 -8.93 -12.44 -6.31
C MET A 67 -8.42 -13.61 -5.45
N PHE A 68 -8.54 -13.43 -4.15
CA PHE A 68 -8.40 -14.48 -3.15
C PHE A 68 -9.51 -14.40 -2.11
N VAL A 69 -9.82 -15.54 -1.50
CA VAL A 69 -10.82 -15.65 -0.43
C VAL A 69 -10.10 -15.75 0.91
N ARG A 70 -10.58 -15.01 1.91
CA ARG A 70 -10.05 -15.04 3.28
C ARG A 70 -11.16 -14.92 4.30
N ARG A 71 -10.87 -15.30 5.55
CA ARG A 71 -11.76 -15.02 6.68
C ARG A 71 -11.62 -13.56 7.10
N GLN A 72 -12.75 -12.93 7.43
CA GLN A 72 -12.81 -11.61 8.05
C GLN A 72 -13.82 -11.66 9.20
N ARG A 73 -13.44 -11.08 10.33
CA ARG A 73 -14.37 -10.86 11.44
C ARG A 73 -15.22 -9.62 11.13
N ARG A 74 -16.55 -9.76 11.19
CA ARG A 74 -17.52 -8.67 11.09
C ARG A 74 -18.47 -8.76 12.28
N GLY A 75 -18.29 -7.86 13.25
CA GLY A 75 -18.91 -7.99 14.57
C GLY A 75 -18.49 -9.30 15.26
N ASP A 76 -19.48 -10.07 15.68
CA ASP A 76 -19.26 -11.36 16.37
C ASP A 76 -19.19 -12.57 15.43
N LYS A 77 -19.30 -12.37 14.12
CA LYS A 77 -19.28 -13.46 13.13
C LYS A 77 -18.00 -13.44 12.29
N VAL A 78 -17.46 -14.63 12.02
CA VAL A 78 -16.40 -14.85 11.05
C VAL A 78 -17.06 -15.20 9.71
N VAL A 79 -16.80 -14.40 8.69
CA VAL A 79 -17.34 -14.59 7.35
C VAL A 79 -16.23 -14.73 6.33
N TRP A 80 -16.50 -15.47 5.25
CA TRP A 80 -15.62 -15.47 4.08
C TRP A 80 -15.78 -14.16 3.32
N VAL A 81 -14.69 -13.61 2.83
CA VAL A 81 -14.70 -12.41 1.98
C VAL A 81 -13.73 -12.56 0.84
N ALA A 82 -14.10 -12.01 -0.31
CA ALA A 82 -13.21 -11.88 -1.45
C ALA A 82 -12.40 -10.59 -1.38
N ALA A 83 -11.13 -10.65 -1.76
CA ALA A 83 -10.27 -9.49 -1.92
C ALA A 83 -9.48 -9.58 -3.21
N HIS A 84 -9.27 -8.44 -3.87
CA HIS A 84 -8.42 -8.37 -5.05
C HIS A 84 -6.97 -8.71 -4.67
N LEU A 85 -6.32 -9.51 -5.51
CA LEU A 85 -4.88 -9.62 -5.50
C LEU A 85 -4.30 -8.26 -5.86
N PRO A 86 -3.26 -7.80 -5.14
CA PRO A 86 -2.54 -6.61 -5.55
C PRO A 86 -2.11 -6.80 -7.01
N LEU A 87 -2.09 -5.74 -7.81
CA LEU A 87 -1.26 -5.74 -9.01
C LEU A 87 0.16 -5.91 -8.49
N THR A 88 0.59 -7.17 -8.43
CA THR A 88 1.98 -7.46 -8.66
C THR A 88 2.21 -6.99 -10.09
N HIS A 89 2.66 -5.74 -10.25
CA HIS A 89 3.82 -5.55 -11.12
C HIS A 89 4.69 -6.75 -10.79
N VAL A 90 4.99 -7.59 -11.79
CA VAL A 90 5.97 -8.65 -11.60
C VAL A 90 7.09 -7.99 -10.82
N ALA A 91 7.27 -8.41 -9.57
CA ALA A 91 8.39 -7.93 -8.80
C ALA A 91 9.55 -8.44 -9.62
N ALA A 92 10.16 -7.55 -10.40
CA ALA A 92 11.53 -7.79 -10.79
C ALA A 92 12.22 -8.07 -9.45
N PRO A 93 12.83 -9.25 -9.26
CA PRO A 93 13.64 -9.50 -8.08
C PRO A 93 14.78 -8.46 -7.98
N GLN A 94 15.02 -7.71 -9.07
CA GLN A 94 15.77 -6.47 -9.08
C GLN A 94 14.97 -5.28 -8.58
N GLU A 95 15.48 -4.68 -7.50
CA GLU A 95 15.33 -3.25 -7.22
C GLU A 95 15.40 -2.42 -8.52
N SER A 96 14.35 -1.64 -8.79
CA SER A 96 14.26 -0.82 -10.01
C SER A 96 15.40 0.21 -10.09
N ASP A 97 15.88 0.50 -11.29
CA ASP A 97 16.94 1.52 -11.51
C ASP A 97 16.55 2.89 -10.96
N LYS A 98 15.26 3.23 -10.95
CA LYS A 98 14.74 4.45 -10.32
C LYS A 98 14.97 4.48 -8.81
N HIS A 99 14.76 3.35 -8.13
CA HIS A 99 14.99 3.21 -6.69
C HIS A 99 16.47 3.35 -6.35
N LYS A 100 17.34 2.66 -7.10
CA LYS A 100 18.81 2.77 -6.98
C LYS A 100 19.30 4.19 -7.20
N ALA A 101 18.88 4.81 -8.31
CA ALA A 101 19.28 6.17 -8.66
C ALA A 101 18.84 7.18 -7.61
N MET A 102 17.66 7.00 -7.00
CA MET A 102 17.20 7.88 -5.92
C MET A 102 18.05 7.71 -4.65
N LYS A 103 18.28 6.46 -4.20
CA LYS A 103 19.17 6.18 -3.05
C LYS A 103 20.54 6.81 -3.25
N GLU A 104 21.13 6.58 -4.42
CA GLU A 104 22.43 7.10 -4.80
C GLU A 104 22.44 8.64 -4.84
N ARG A 105 21.42 9.28 -5.42
CA ARG A 105 21.30 10.74 -5.46
C ARG A 105 21.24 11.34 -4.06
N ILE A 106 20.45 10.75 -3.16
CA ILE A 106 20.35 11.19 -1.76
C ILE A 106 21.71 11.04 -1.09
N ALA A 107 22.31 9.85 -1.19
CA ALA A 107 23.57 9.54 -0.53
C ALA A 107 24.73 10.43 -1.01
N ARG A 108 24.91 10.56 -2.33
CA ARG A 108 25.95 11.44 -2.91
C ARG A 108 25.72 12.90 -2.55
N THR A 109 24.48 13.35 -2.48
CA THR A 109 24.19 14.75 -2.12
C THR A 109 24.51 15.01 -0.66
N ALA A 110 24.03 14.16 0.26
CA ALA A 110 24.33 14.29 1.68
C ALA A 110 25.85 14.20 1.97
N ALA A 111 26.55 13.26 1.34
CA ALA A 111 28.01 13.13 1.48
C ALA A 111 28.76 14.37 0.97
N ARG A 112 28.36 14.96 -0.17
CA ARG A 112 28.93 16.21 -0.70
C ARG A 112 28.78 17.40 0.25
N HIS A 113 27.77 17.37 1.12
CA HIS A 113 27.56 18.39 2.15
C HIS A 113 28.18 18.03 3.51
N GLY A 114 29.08 17.03 3.56
CA GLY A 114 29.81 16.66 4.77
C GLY A 114 28.98 15.91 5.81
N LEU A 115 27.81 15.37 5.44
CA LEU A 115 26.97 14.58 6.34
C LEU A 115 27.42 13.12 6.35
N ASN A 116 27.20 12.44 7.47
CA ASN A 116 27.43 10.99 7.56
C ASN A 116 26.26 10.26 6.90
N VAL A 117 26.55 9.30 6.02
CA VAL A 117 25.57 8.60 5.20
C VAL A 117 25.79 7.10 5.26
N GLN A 118 24.71 6.35 5.46
CA GLN A 118 24.67 4.89 5.33
C GLN A 118 23.55 4.51 4.35
N THR A 119 23.87 3.68 3.35
CA THR A 119 22.87 3.10 2.46
C THR A 119 22.47 1.72 2.99
N GLU A 120 21.20 1.35 2.85
CA GLU A 120 20.63 0.11 3.39
C GLU A 120 20.96 -0.10 4.88
N ALA A 121 20.84 0.99 5.65
CA ALA A 121 21.18 1.02 7.06
C ALA A 121 20.28 0.07 7.83
N ARG A 122 20.86 -1.03 8.32
CA ARG A 122 20.17 -2.03 9.12
C ARG A 122 20.15 -1.58 10.58
N SER A 123 19.01 -1.76 11.25
CA SER A 123 18.94 -1.66 12.69
C SER A 123 19.73 -2.78 13.38
N ASP A 124 20.13 -2.56 14.63
CA ASP A 124 20.91 -3.52 15.42
C ASP A 124 20.20 -4.89 15.57
N ASP A 125 18.85 -4.88 15.56
CA ASP A 125 18.02 -6.09 15.59
C ASP A 125 17.81 -6.74 14.21
N GLY A 126 18.37 -6.15 13.14
CA GLY A 126 18.24 -6.60 11.75
C GLY A 126 16.83 -6.54 11.16
N ARG A 127 15.83 -6.06 11.92
CA ARG A 127 14.40 -6.11 11.54
C ARG A 127 13.95 -4.91 10.72
N VAL A 128 14.75 -3.84 10.69
CA VAL A 128 14.46 -2.63 9.93
C VAL A 128 15.66 -2.32 9.05
N ILE A 129 15.38 -2.07 7.77
CA ILE A 129 16.35 -1.58 6.81
C ILE A 129 15.82 -0.23 6.32
N THR A 130 16.62 0.80 6.49
CA THR A 130 16.35 2.15 5.97
C THR A 130 17.13 2.32 4.68
N ASP A 131 16.46 2.74 3.59
CA ASP A 131 17.08 2.88 2.28
C ASP A 131 18.34 3.77 2.32
N VAL A 132 18.24 4.97 2.90
CA VAL A 132 19.38 5.85 3.18
C VAL A 132 19.22 6.53 4.53
N LEU A 133 20.17 6.32 5.43
CA LEU A 133 20.25 7.02 6.71
C LEU A 133 21.27 8.15 6.60
N VAL A 134 20.82 9.39 6.84
CA VAL A 134 21.68 10.58 6.88
C VAL A 134 21.74 11.10 8.30
N THR A 135 22.95 11.34 8.80
CA THR A 135 23.22 11.83 10.17
C THR A 135 24.01 13.13 10.10
N GLY A 136 23.53 14.14 10.83
CA GLY A 136 24.20 15.43 10.99
C GLY A 136 24.00 15.98 12.41
N ALA A 137 24.47 17.21 12.66
CA ALA A 137 24.39 17.83 13.98
C ALA A 137 22.94 17.99 14.50
N GLY A 138 21.96 18.13 13.58
CA GLY A 138 20.53 18.24 13.92
C GLY A 138 19.82 16.90 14.14
N GLY A 139 20.52 15.76 14.03
CA GLY A 139 19.96 14.43 14.25
C GLY A 139 20.04 13.50 13.03
N ARG A 140 19.15 12.51 13.00
CA ARG A 140 19.14 11.40 12.02
C ARG A 140 17.87 11.41 11.19
N ILE A 141 18.02 11.41 9.87
CA ILE A 141 16.92 11.33 8.91
C ILE A 141 17.02 10.02 8.12
N GLY A 142 15.97 9.21 8.18
CA GLY A 142 15.85 7.99 7.39
C GLY A 142 15.01 8.26 6.16
N TRP A 143 15.67 8.27 4.99
CA TRP A 143 15.02 8.42 3.70
C TRP A 143 14.52 7.06 3.21
N GLU A 144 13.27 7.02 2.76
CA GLU A 144 12.59 5.83 2.26
C GLU A 144 12.02 6.14 0.87
N ALA A 145 12.58 5.54 -0.18
CA ALA A 145 12.16 5.78 -1.54
C ALA A 145 11.12 4.73 -1.96
N GLN A 146 9.87 5.16 -2.12
CA GLN A 146 8.73 4.28 -2.33
C GLN A 146 8.04 4.60 -3.66
N TYR A 147 8.32 3.78 -4.68
CA TYR A 147 7.75 3.92 -6.03
C TYR A 147 6.69 2.87 -6.37
N SER A 148 6.47 1.89 -5.48
CA SER A 148 5.37 0.94 -5.58
C SER A 148 4.27 1.29 -4.58
N PRO A 149 3.00 0.90 -4.83
CA PRO A 149 1.92 1.16 -3.89
C PRO A 149 2.23 0.66 -2.47
N ILE A 150 1.95 1.49 -1.46
CA ILE A 150 2.09 1.18 -0.03
C ILE A 150 0.84 1.68 0.71
N THR A 151 0.41 0.95 1.73
CA THR A 151 -0.77 1.35 2.52
C THR A 151 -0.40 2.37 3.60
N ALA A 152 -1.31 3.31 3.90
CA ALA A 152 -1.16 4.28 4.99
C ALA A 152 -0.78 3.62 6.34
N ASN A 153 -1.37 2.47 6.65
CA ASN A 153 -1.06 1.75 7.90
C ASN A 153 0.39 1.24 7.93
N THR A 154 0.91 0.76 6.80
CA THR A 154 2.30 0.31 6.70
C THR A 154 3.27 1.47 6.87
N VAL A 155 2.98 2.61 6.25
CA VAL A 155 3.74 3.87 6.41
C VAL A 155 3.77 4.29 7.87
N ARG A 156 2.60 4.36 8.53
CA ARG A 156 2.50 4.74 9.95
C ARG A 156 3.33 3.82 10.83
N ARG A 157 3.19 2.50 10.67
CA ARG A 157 3.95 1.50 11.43
C ARG A 157 5.46 1.62 11.23
N ARG A 158 5.93 1.73 9.97
CA ARG A 158 7.36 1.90 9.67
C ARG A 158 7.91 3.22 10.21
N SER A 159 7.14 4.30 10.09
CA SER A 159 7.50 5.62 10.62
C SER A 159 7.60 5.62 12.14
N GLN A 160 6.67 4.94 12.83
CA GLN A 160 6.73 4.79 14.29
C GLN A 160 8.00 4.03 14.73
N ARG A 161 8.32 2.91 14.07
CA ARG A 161 9.55 2.14 14.34
C ARG A 161 10.83 2.94 14.12
N ALA A 162 10.85 3.84 13.13
CA ALA A 162 11.98 4.75 12.93
C ALA A 162 12.10 5.75 14.08
N ARG A 163 10.97 6.36 14.50
CA ARG A 163 10.95 7.31 15.63
C ARG A 163 11.37 6.67 16.95
N GLU A 164 10.96 5.43 17.21
CA GLU A 164 11.42 4.64 18.37
C GLU A 164 12.95 4.47 18.41
N ARG A 165 13.64 4.64 17.27
CA ARG A 165 15.11 4.56 17.13
C ARG A 165 15.76 5.94 16.98
N ASN A 166 15.04 7.02 17.31
CA ASN A 166 15.48 8.41 17.13
C ASN A 166 15.85 8.76 15.68
N ILE A 167 15.14 8.17 14.71
CA ILE A 167 15.28 8.48 13.29
C ILE A 167 14.01 9.20 12.83
N ALA A 168 14.15 10.40 12.27
CA ALA A 168 13.06 11.11 11.61
C ALA A 168 12.79 10.45 10.24
N PRO A 169 11.60 9.85 10.02
CA PRO A 169 11.29 9.20 8.75
C PRO A 169 10.92 10.23 7.69
N LEU A 170 11.50 10.12 6.50
CA LEU A 170 11.18 10.93 5.33
C LEU A 170 10.88 10.02 4.14
N TRP A 171 9.66 10.14 3.60
CA TRP A 171 9.18 9.32 2.49
C TRP A 171 9.28 10.09 1.18
N VAL A 172 9.82 9.45 0.14
CA VAL A 172 9.85 9.96 -1.22
C VAL A 172 8.95 9.09 -2.10
N THR A 173 7.95 9.69 -2.73
CA THR A 173 7.03 9.03 -3.66
C THR A 173 6.98 9.80 -4.98
N ALA A 174 6.75 9.11 -6.09
CA ALA A 174 6.46 9.73 -7.39
C ALA A 174 4.95 9.74 -7.72
N ASP A 175 4.15 9.06 -6.92
CA ASP A 175 2.71 8.92 -7.13
C ASP A 175 1.96 9.93 -6.25
N VAL A 176 1.30 10.89 -6.90
CA VAL A 176 0.49 11.94 -6.25
C VAL A 176 -0.78 11.39 -5.61
N THR A 177 -1.22 10.19 -6.00
CA THR A 177 -2.37 9.49 -5.42
C THR A 177 -1.98 8.56 -4.27
N SER A 178 -0.68 8.46 -3.98
CA SER A 178 -0.18 7.69 -2.85
C SER A 178 -0.77 8.20 -1.53
N ASP A 179 -1.09 7.27 -0.63
CA ASP A 179 -1.47 7.55 0.77
C ASP A 179 -0.42 8.39 1.53
N LEU A 180 0.78 8.56 0.95
CA LEU A 180 1.87 9.41 1.45
C LEU A 180 1.66 10.90 1.17
N THR A 181 0.82 11.24 0.20
CA THR A 181 0.56 12.62 -0.21
C THR A 181 -0.59 13.16 0.61
N VAL A 182 -0.30 14.05 1.57
CA VAL A 182 -1.34 14.88 2.17
C VAL A 182 -1.72 15.92 1.11
N HIS A 183 -2.92 15.81 0.53
CA HIS A 183 -3.47 16.94 -0.22
C HIS A 183 -3.63 18.10 0.76
N PRO A 184 -2.98 19.26 0.56
CA PRO A 184 -3.46 20.45 1.23
C PRO A 184 -4.89 20.63 0.73
N GLY A 185 -5.87 20.48 1.63
CA GLY A 185 -7.23 20.94 1.36
C GLY A 185 -7.14 22.40 0.87
N PRO A 186 -8.09 22.87 0.04
CA PRO A 186 -8.05 24.22 -0.48
C PRO A 186 -7.81 25.16 0.71
N ALA A 187 -6.70 25.91 0.66
CA ALA A 187 -6.43 26.91 1.65
C ALA A 187 -7.67 27.80 1.72
N SER A 188 -8.38 27.76 2.85
CA SER A 188 -9.41 28.73 3.14
C SER A 188 -8.70 30.06 3.22
N THR A 189 -8.68 30.80 2.11
CA THR A 189 -8.22 32.17 2.03
C THR A 189 -9.23 33.04 2.76
N THR A 190 -9.27 32.94 4.08
CA THR A 190 -9.81 34.00 4.92
C THR A 190 -8.64 34.93 5.21
N CYS A 191 -8.47 35.93 4.34
CA CYS A 191 -7.72 37.13 4.67
C CYS A 191 -8.31 37.71 5.97
N PRO A 192 -7.55 37.86 7.06
CA PRO A 192 -8.02 38.65 8.18
C PRO A 192 -8.15 40.09 7.70
N GLY A 193 -9.38 40.60 7.79
CA GLY A 193 -9.75 41.94 7.37
C GLY A 193 -8.85 43.00 8.00
N SER A 194 -8.36 43.88 7.14
CA SER A 194 -7.84 45.19 7.51
C SER A 194 -8.91 45.96 8.29
N ALA A 195 -8.74 46.07 9.61
CA ALA A 195 -9.46 47.03 10.42
C ALA A 195 -8.57 47.48 11.58
N SER A 196 -7.71 48.46 11.32
CA SER A 196 -7.30 49.42 12.34
C SER A 196 -7.36 50.82 11.77
N SER A 197 -8.51 51.44 12.00
CA SER A 197 -8.63 52.89 12.03
C SER A 197 -7.85 53.42 13.23
N LEU A 198 -6.69 54.03 12.98
CA LEU A 198 -6.06 54.96 13.90
C LEU A 198 -6.41 56.36 13.41
N ARG A 199 -7.41 56.96 14.06
CA ARG A 199 -7.56 58.42 14.11
C ARG A 199 -6.55 58.94 15.12
N LEU A 200 -5.70 59.87 14.71
CA LEU A 200 -5.06 60.82 15.59
C LEU A 200 -5.59 62.22 15.23
N PRO A 201 -5.67 63.14 16.20
CA PRO A 201 -6.05 64.53 15.95
C PRO A 201 -5.03 65.27 15.07
#